data_AF-A0A954YD71-F1
#
_entry.id   AF-A0A954YD71-F1
#
_cell.length_a   1.000
_cell.length_b   1.000
_cell.length_c   1.000
_cell.angle_alpha   90.00
_cell.angle_beta   90.00
_cell.angle_gamma   90.00
#
_symmetry.space_group_name_H-M   'P 1'
#
loop_
_entity.id
_entity.type
_entity.pdbx_description
1 polymer ?
#
loop_
_entity_poly.entity_id
_entity_poly.type
_entity_poly.pdbx_seq_one_letter_code
_entity_poly.pdbx_strand_id
1 'polypeptide(L)' 'TTEDFERLVSLGVFNSALMNDAVWKFRRYEDASLRYMGVSRHKGLDVGLFDTTLSEEDFQATFEGLAP' A
#
# COMPACT_ATOMS: atom_id res chain seq x y z
N THR A 1 13.45 5.44 -16.09
CA THR A 1 13.58 4.05 -15.60
C THR A 1 13.10 3.99 -14.15
N THR A 2 13.15 2.84 -13.47
CA THR A 2 12.90 2.79 -12.01
C THR A 2 13.88 3.68 -11.23
N GLU A 3 15.15 3.70 -11.65
CA GLU A 3 16.19 4.54 -11.05
C GLU A 3 15.88 6.06 -11.14
N ASP A 4 15.38 6.53 -12.29
CA ASP A 4 15.00 7.94 -12.44
C ASP A 4 13.81 8.31 -11.55
N PHE A 5 12.87 7.39 -11.38
CA PHE A 5 11.70 7.59 -10.52
C PHE A 5 12.12 7.70 -9.05
N GLU A 6 12.96 6.79 -8.56
CA GLU A 6 13.49 6.81 -7.20
C GLU A 6 14.26 8.10 -6.91
N ARG A 7 15.01 8.62 -7.89
CA ARG A 7 15.67 9.93 -7.77
C ARG A 7 14.66 11.06 -7.58
N LEU A 8 13.57 11.10 -8.34
CA LEU A 8 12.53 12.14 -8.19
C LEU A 8 11.80 12.04 -6.84
N VAL A 9 11.60 10.83 -6.32
CA VAL A 9 11.10 10.60 -4.96
C VAL A 9 12.07 11.15 -3.93
N SER A 10 13.37 10.85 -4.05
CA SER A 10 14.40 11.35 -3.11
C SER A 10 14.55 12.87 -3.12
N LEU A 11 14.27 13.51 -4.26
CA LEU A 11 14.27 14.96 -4.42
C LEU A 11 13.00 15.62 -3.85
N GLY A 12 12.04 14.85 -3.35
CA GLY A 12 10.81 15.37 -2.73
C GLY A 12 9.86 16.06 -3.71
N VAL A 13 9.94 15.72 -5.01
CA VAL A 13 9.07 16.31 -6.05
C VAL A 13 7.62 15.87 -5.87
N PHE A 14 7.39 14.72 -5.25
CA PHE A 14 6.06 14.17 -4.98
C PHE A 14 5.56 14.58 -3.60
N ASN A 15 4.30 15.01 -3.55
CA ASN A 15 3.60 15.21 -2.29
C ASN A 15 3.09 13.86 -1.77
N SER A 16 3.73 13.32 -0.74
CA SER A 16 3.37 12.02 -0.15
C SER A 16 1.91 11.91 0.27
N ALA A 17 1.31 12.98 0.82
CA ALA A 17 -0.09 12.94 1.27
C ALA A 17 -1.06 12.77 0.09
N LEU A 18 -0.83 13.49 -1.00
CA LEU A 18 -1.63 13.35 -2.23
C LEU A 18 -1.40 11.99 -2.90
N MET A 19 -0.15 11.50 -2.89
CA MET A 19 0.18 10.19 -3.43
C MET A 19 -0.49 9.07 -2.63
N ASN A 20 -0.49 9.16 -1.31
CA ASN A 20 -1.17 8.23 -0.42
C ASN A 20 -2.68 8.16 -0.67
N ASP A 21 -3.34 9.32 -0.81
CA ASP A 21 -4.77 9.37 -1.15
C ASP A 21 -5.06 8.74 -2.53
N ALA A 22 -4.21 9.02 -3.52
CA ALA A 22 -4.34 8.43 -4.85
C ALA A 22 -4.20 6.90 -4.81
N VAL A 23 -3.14 6.38 -4.17
CA VAL A 23 -2.90 4.93 -4.03
C VAL A 23 -4.03 4.24 -3.27
N TRP A 24 -4.53 4.86 -2.19
CA TRP A 24 -5.67 4.34 -1.43
C TRP A 24 -6.94 4.21 -2.29
N LYS A 25 -7.22 5.20 -3.13
CA LYS A 25 -8.35 5.17 -4.08
C LYS A 25 -8.16 4.08 -5.13
N PHE A 26 -6.98 3.99 -5.75
CA PHE A 26 -6.68 2.94 -6.72
C PHE A 26 -6.93 1.55 -6.14
N ARG A 27 -6.42 1.28 -4.94
CA ARG A 27 -6.58 -0.01 -4.28
C ARG A 27 -8.04 -0.36 -4.01
N ARG A 28 -8.89 0.61 -3.66
CA ARG A 28 -10.33 0.38 -3.48
C ARG A 28 -11.01 -0.04 -4.79
N TYR A 29 -10.67 0.64 -5.89
CA TYR A 29 -11.25 0.31 -7.19
C TYR A 29 -10.70 -1.01 -7.73
N GLU A 30 -9.43 -1.31 -7.49
CA GLU A 30 -8.82 -2.60 -7.80
C GLU A 30 -9.51 -3.73 -7.05
N ASP A 31 -9.63 -3.65 -5.73
CA ASP A 31 -10.25 -4.69 -4.91
C ASP A 31 -11.73 -4.91 -5.31
N ALA A 32 -12.47 -3.84 -5.59
CA ALA A 32 -13.84 -3.96 -6.12
C ALA A 32 -13.88 -4.69 -7.47
N SER A 33 -12.93 -4.39 -8.37
CA SER A 33 -12.83 -5.04 -9.68
C SER A 33 -12.42 -6.51 -9.58
N LEU A 34 -11.48 -6.83 -8.69
CA LEU A 34 -11.03 -8.19 -8.43
C LEU A 34 -12.13 -9.05 -7.82
N ARG A 35 -12.88 -8.51 -6.85
CA ARG A 35 -14.06 -9.16 -6.27
C ARG A 35 -15.14 -9.42 -7.32
N TYR A 36 -15.39 -8.46 -8.21
CA TYR A 36 -16.35 -8.65 -9.31
C TYR A 36 -15.96 -9.82 -10.22
N MET A 37 -14.67 -10.00 -10.50
CA MET A 37 -14.15 -11.14 -11.26
C MET A 37 -14.05 -12.45 -10.46
N GLY A 38 -14.31 -12.42 -9.15
CA GLY A 38 -14.14 -13.58 -8.27
C GLY A 38 -12.69 -13.98 -8.00
N VAL A 39 -11.73 -13.07 -8.22
CA VAL A 39 -10.29 -13.34 -8.02
C VAL A 39 -9.82 -12.71 -6.71
N SER A 40 -9.11 -13.46 -5.88
CA SER A 40 -8.44 -12.94 -4.68
C SER A 40 -6.93 -12.93 -4.90
N ARG A 41 -6.33 -11.74 -5.02
CA ARG A 41 -4.87 -11.56 -5.20
C ARG A 41 -4.14 -11.01 -3.98
N HIS A 42 -4.85 -10.62 -2.93
CA HIS A 42 -4.29 -9.89 -1.80
C HIS A 42 -4.00 -10.74 -0.56
N LYS A 43 -4.05 -12.08 -0.65
CA LYS A 43 -3.67 -12.94 0.47
C LYS A 43 -2.15 -12.93 0.67
N GLY A 44 -1.69 -12.54 1.86
CA GLY A 44 -0.28 -12.56 2.25
C GLY A 44 0.61 -11.50 1.58
N LEU A 45 0.01 -10.40 1.07
CA LEU A 45 0.75 -9.25 0.56
C LEU A 45 0.74 -8.13 1.59
N ASP A 46 1.88 -7.47 1.77
CA ASP A 46 1.99 -6.28 2.62
C ASP A 46 1.02 -5.19 2.16
N VAL A 47 0.38 -4.54 3.12
CA VAL A 47 -0.65 -3.55 2.88
C VAL A 47 -0.05 -2.16 3.07
N GLY A 48 0.21 -1.44 1.98
CA GLY A 48 0.73 -0.08 2.02
C GLY A 48 -0.03 0.96 1.20
N LEU A 49 0.38 2.22 1.38
CA LEU A 49 0.12 3.37 0.51
C LEU A 49 1.38 3.68 -0.31
N PHE A 50 1.61 4.94 -0.67
CA PHE A 50 2.78 5.34 -1.46
C PHE A 50 4.08 5.29 -0.64
N ASP A 51 4.07 5.83 0.58
CA ASP A 51 5.24 5.86 1.46
C ASP A 51 5.06 5.10 2.78
N THR A 52 3.88 4.52 3.02
CA THR A 52 3.60 3.69 4.19
C THR A 52 3.42 2.25 3.79
N THR A 53 3.99 1.34 4.57
CA THR A 53 3.83 -0.11 4.39
C THR A 53 3.54 -0.73 5.75
N LEU A 54 2.56 -1.62 5.81
CA LEU A 54 2.21 -2.37 7.00
C LEU A 54 2.15 -3.86 6.65
N SER A 55 3.00 -4.65 7.30
CA SER A 55 2.92 -6.11 7.21
C SER A 55 1.79 -6.65 8.10
N GLU A 56 1.40 -7.90 7.88
CA GLU A 56 0.42 -8.58 8.75
C GLU A 56 0.94 -8.71 10.19
N GLU A 57 2.25 -8.92 10.35
CA GLU A 57 2.92 -8.98 11.66
C GLU A 57 2.88 -7.63 12.37
N ASP A 58 3.17 -6.53 11.65
CA ASP A 58 3.10 -5.17 12.21
C ASP A 58 1.66 -4.82 12.63
N PHE A 59 0.67 -5.22 11.83
CA PHE A 59 -0.74 -5.02 12.16
C PHE A 59 -1.11 -5.77 13.45
N GLN A 60 -0.71 -7.05 13.55
CA GLN A 60 -0.97 -7.90 14.70
C GLN A 60 -0.35 -7.33 15.99
N ALA A 61 0.92 -6.93 15.91
CA ALA A 61 1.66 -6.36 17.03
C ALA A 61 1.06 -5.03 17.50
N THR A 62 0.58 -4.20 16.57
CA THR A 62 0.09 -2.84 16.86
C THR A 62 -1.36 -2.81 17.35
N PHE A 63 -2.24 -3.66 16.79
CA PHE A 63 -3.69 -3.55 16.99
C PHE A 63 -4.30 -4.71 17.77
N GLU A 64 -3.73 -5.92 17.70
CA GLU A 64 -4.27 -7.08 18.42
C GLU A 64 -3.56 -7.32 19.77
N GLY A 65 -2.45 -6.63 20.04
CA GLY A 65 -1.66 -6.82 21.26
C GLY A 65 -1.13 -8.25 21.41
N LEU A 66 -1.17 -9.03 20.33
CA LEU A 66 -0.75 -10.41 20.23
C LEU A 66 0.68 -10.44 19.69
N ALA A 67 1.62 -10.01 20.52
CA ALA A 67 2.99 -10.51 20.42
C ALA A 67 3.17 -11.56 21.54
N PRO A 68 3.92 -12.65 21.33
CA PRO A 68 4.51 -13.40 22.44
C PRO A 68 5.45 -12.52 23.27
#